data_AF-A0A3D5SU83-F1
#
_entry.id   AF-A0A3D5SU83-F1
#
_cell.length_a   1.000
_cell.length_b   1.000
_cell.length_c   1.000
_cell.angle_alpha   90.00
_cell.angle_beta   90.00
_cell.angle_gamma   90.00
#
_symmetry.space_group_name_H-M   'P 1'
#
loop_
_entity.id
_entity.type
_entity.pdbx_description
1 polymer ?
#
loop_
_entity_poly.entity_id
_entity_poly.type
_entity_poly.pdbx_seq_one_letter_code
_entity_poly.pdbx_strand_id
1 'polypeptide(L)'
;MSLALPCDPAVTSIAAAALSVIFLLAAWHKLRDIDSFESAAAAYRLLPAAWIRPFARLLPALEAVAGMGLLFAAIREHAAWLALGLLFVMTGAVAINLARGIRDIDCGCGSAPIPLSPFLVARNLVLAGGLIVAMQASAPRALHWLDYVTVAGGTLALLGLYAAGNELLATHTRAQEARNHA
;
A
#
# COMPACT_ATOMS: atom_id res chain seq x y z
N MET A 1 3.75 6.64 -24.43
CA MET A 1 3.10 5.63 -25.29
C MET A 1 2.36 4.68 -24.35
N SER A 2 1.12 5.02 -24.00
CA SER A 2 0.35 4.29 -22.99
C SER A 2 -0.20 3.01 -23.62
N LEU A 3 0.22 1.85 -23.10
CA LEU A 3 -0.32 0.56 -23.47
C LEU A 3 -1.71 0.39 -22.82
N ALA A 4 -2.68 1.18 -23.27
CA ALA A 4 -4.05 1.15 -22.75
C ALA A 4 -4.79 -0.07 -23.34
N LEU A 5 -4.73 -1.19 -22.63
CA LEU A 5 -5.65 -2.30 -22.87
C LEU A 5 -7.02 -1.88 -22.32
N PRO A 6 -8.09 -1.89 -23.13
CA PRO A 6 -9.43 -1.58 -22.65
C PRO A 6 -9.85 -2.64 -21.63
N CYS A 7 -9.88 -2.26 -20.36
CA CYS A 7 -10.32 -3.11 -19.25
C CYS A 7 -11.77 -2.79 -18.89
N ASP A 8 -12.50 -3.78 -18.37
CA ASP A 8 -13.87 -3.58 -17.90
C ASP A 8 -13.90 -2.52 -16.78
N PRO A 9 -14.84 -1.55 -16.82
CA PRO A 9 -14.93 -0.49 -15.81
C PRO A 9 -15.11 -1.02 -14.38
N ALA A 10 -15.74 -2.18 -14.18
CA ALA A 10 -15.87 -2.80 -12.87
C ALA A 10 -14.51 -3.22 -12.32
N VAL A 11 -13.64 -3.82 -13.13
CA VAL A 11 -12.30 -4.27 -12.70
C VAL A 11 -11.43 -3.09 -12.28
N THR A 12 -11.39 -2.04 -13.11
CA THR A 12 -10.62 -0.82 -12.79
C THR A 12 -11.16 -0.12 -11.54
N SER A 13 -12.48 -0.13 -11.33
CA SER A 13 -13.12 0.47 -10.16
C SER A 13 -12.92 -0.34 -8.88
N ILE A 14 -12.96 -1.68 -8.95
CA ILE A 14 -12.64 -2.59 -7.83
C ILE A 14 -11.21 -2.34 -7.37
N ALA A 15 -10.25 -2.33 -8.30
CA ALA A 15 -8.85 -2.09 -8.00
C ALA A 15 -8.67 -0.71 -7.34
N ALA A 16 -9.22 0.35 -7.94
CA ALA A 16 -9.14 1.70 -7.42
C ALA A 16 -9.75 1.85 -6.02
N ALA A 17 -10.93 1.27 -5.78
CA ALA A 17 -11.61 1.33 -4.49
C ALA A 17 -10.84 0.57 -3.39
N ALA A 18 -10.36 -0.65 -3.68
CA ALA A 18 -9.57 -1.43 -2.73
C ALA A 18 -8.26 -0.70 -2.38
N LEU A 19 -7.52 -0.21 -3.38
CA LEU A 19 -6.26 0.50 -3.18
C LEU A 19 -6.47 1.84 -2.47
N SER A 20 -7.55 2.57 -2.78
CA SER A 20 -7.94 3.77 -2.04
C SER A 20 -8.05 3.47 -0.54
N VAL A 21 -8.82 2.43 -0.16
CA VAL A 21 -8.99 2.07 1.25
C VAL A 21 -7.67 1.67 1.89
N ILE A 22 -6.82 0.89 1.20
CA ILE A 22 -5.50 0.49 1.71
C ILE A 22 -4.61 1.72 1.98
N PHE A 23 -4.52 2.67 1.04
CA PHE A 23 -3.71 3.88 1.20
C PHE A 23 -4.27 4.81 2.29
N LEU A 24 -5.59 4.99 2.36
CA LEU A 24 -6.24 5.81 3.38
C LEU A 24 -6.05 5.22 4.78
N LEU A 25 -6.17 3.89 4.93
CA LEU A 25 -5.86 3.23 6.18
C LEU A 25 -4.37 3.36 6.52
N ALA A 26 -3.46 3.18 5.56
CA ALA A 26 -2.03 3.36 5.81
C ALA A 26 -1.70 4.78 6.30
N ALA A 27 -2.29 5.80 5.68
CA ALA A 27 -2.16 7.19 6.10
C ALA A 27 -2.73 7.40 7.51
N TRP A 28 -3.94 6.89 7.77
CA TRP A 28 -4.59 7.00 9.07
C TRP A 28 -3.77 6.40 10.21
N HIS A 29 -3.23 5.19 10.02
CA HIS A 29 -2.41 4.53 11.05
C HIS A 29 -1.14 5.33 11.35
N LYS A 30 -0.45 5.85 10.32
CA LYS A 30 0.75 6.67 10.49
C LYS A 30 0.46 8.03 11.14
N LEU A 31 -0.68 8.64 10.84
CA LEU A 31 -1.08 9.91 11.46
C LEU A 31 -1.53 9.73 12.91
N ARG A 32 -2.16 8.60 13.23
CA ARG A 32 -2.64 8.29 14.59
C ARG A 32 -1.49 8.11 15.58
N ASP A 33 -0.38 7.54 15.13
CA ASP A 33 0.84 7.35 15.95
C ASP A 33 2.07 7.82 15.17
N ILE A 34 2.15 9.13 15.00
CA ILE A 34 3.21 9.75 14.20
C ILE A 34 4.59 9.63 14.83
N ASP A 35 4.66 9.57 16.17
CA ASP A 35 5.91 9.44 16.91
C ASP A 35 6.51 8.04 16.72
N SER A 36 5.66 7.01 16.71
CA SER A 36 6.07 5.65 16.34
C SER A 36 6.55 5.59 14.89
N PHE A 37 5.84 6.23 13.95
CA PHE A 37 6.27 6.27 12.55
C PHE A 37 7.57 7.05 12.34
N GLU A 38 7.78 8.17 13.04
CA GLU A 38 9.04 8.92 13.02
C GLU A 38 10.21 8.06 13.52
N SER A 39 9.98 7.32 14.62
CA SER A 39 10.96 6.40 15.19
C SER A 39 11.29 5.23 14.24
N ALA A 40 10.26 4.65 13.61
CA ALA A 40 10.45 3.62 12.59
C ALA A 40 11.25 4.18 11.40
N ALA A 41 10.87 5.34 10.85
CA ALA A 41 11.57 5.98 9.73
C ALA A 41 13.04 6.29 10.05
N ALA A 42 13.35 6.68 11.30
CA ALA A 42 14.72 6.85 11.76
C ALA A 42 15.52 5.54 11.74
N ALA A 43 14.89 4.43 12.16
CA ALA A 43 15.52 3.11 12.21
C ALA A 43 15.94 2.59 10.82
N TYR A 44 15.30 3.02 9.73
CA TYR A 44 15.72 2.68 8.36
C TYR A 44 17.11 3.21 8.00
N ARG A 45 17.63 4.23 8.69
CA ARG A 45 18.96 4.84 8.44
C ARG A 45 19.20 5.21 6.97
N LEU A 46 18.16 5.72 6.31
CA LEU A 46 18.21 6.18 4.90
C LEU A 46 18.11 7.70 4.77
N LEU A 47 17.54 8.38 5.77
CA LEU A 47 17.37 9.83 5.76
C LEU A 47 18.28 10.50 6.80
N PRO A 48 18.78 11.72 6.55
CA PRO A 48 19.42 12.54 7.57
C PRO A 48 18.42 12.91 8.68
N ALA A 49 18.89 13.10 9.91
CA ALA A 49 18.04 13.41 11.06
C ALA A 49 17.07 14.60 10.84
N ALA A 50 17.53 15.65 10.14
CA ALA A 50 16.71 16.81 9.81
C ALA A 50 15.51 16.50 8.90
N TRP A 51 15.58 15.43 8.11
CA TRP A 51 14.55 15.05 7.14
C TRP A 51 13.55 14.01 7.66
N ILE A 52 13.81 13.38 8.81
CA ILE A 52 12.93 12.34 9.37
C ILE A 52 11.55 12.92 9.70
N ARG A 53 11.53 14.03 10.45
CA ARG A 53 10.30 14.76 10.84
C ARG A 53 9.43 15.23 9.68
N PRO A 54 9.98 15.91 8.65
CA PRO A 54 9.16 16.32 7.51
C PRO A 54 8.69 15.10 6.71
N PHE A 55 9.53 14.07 6.54
CA PHE A 55 9.14 12.84 5.86
C PHE A 55 7.98 12.11 6.58
N ALA A 56 8.06 12.01 7.91
CA ALA A 56 7.05 11.36 8.74
C ALA A 56 5.66 12.00 8.62
N ARG A 57 5.59 13.30 8.30
CA ARG A 57 4.33 14.04 8.07
C ARG A 57 3.92 14.06 6.60
N LEU A 58 4.88 14.21 5.69
CA LEU A 58 4.62 14.34 4.26
C LEU A 58 4.16 13.01 3.66
N LEU A 59 4.77 11.89 4.06
CA LEU A 59 4.43 10.58 3.50
C LEU A 59 2.94 10.22 3.75
N PRO A 60 2.40 10.28 4.98
CA PRO A 60 0.98 9.98 5.21
C PRO A 60 0.04 10.97 4.50
N ALA A 61 0.43 12.24 4.39
CA ALA A 61 -0.36 13.22 3.65
C ALA A 61 -0.44 12.88 2.15
N LEU A 62 0.68 12.48 1.54
CA LEU A 62 0.70 12.03 0.15
C LEU A 62 -0.05 10.71 -0.03
N GLU A 63 0.02 9.78 0.92
CA GLU A 63 -0.77 8.55 0.91
C GLU A 63 -2.28 8.86 0.95
N ALA A 64 -2.71 9.81 1.78
CA ALA A 64 -4.10 10.24 1.85
C ALA A 64 -4.57 10.89 0.54
N VAL A 65 -3.75 11.78 -0.04
CA VAL A 65 -4.03 12.43 -1.34
C VAL A 65 -4.15 11.38 -2.45
N ALA A 66 -3.22 10.41 -2.50
CA ALA A 66 -3.25 9.33 -3.47
C ALA A 66 -4.51 8.45 -3.29
N GLY A 67 -4.81 8.07 -2.04
CA GLY A 67 -6.00 7.27 -1.71
C GLY A 67 -7.30 7.97 -2.12
N MET A 68 -7.50 9.23 -1.72
CA MET A 68 -8.67 10.01 -2.13
C MET A 68 -8.74 10.17 -3.65
N GLY A 69 -7.62 10.47 -4.31
CA GLY A 69 -7.56 10.69 -5.75
C GLY A 69 -7.95 9.46 -6.58
N LEU A 70 -7.68 8.25 -6.10
CA LEU A 70 -8.05 7.00 -6.78
C LEU A 70 -9.57 6.84 -6.96
N LEU A 71 -10.38 7.42 -6.05
CA LEU A 71 -11.84 7.36 -6.12
C LEU A 71 -12.42 8.19 -7.28
N PHE A 72 -11.71 9.23 -7.72
CA PHE A 72 -12.19 10.16 -8.74
C PHE A 72 -11.62 9.81 -10.11
N ALA A 73 -12.47 9.31 -11.02
CA ALA A 73 -12.05 8.90 -12.36
C ALA A 73 -11.25 9.98 -13.14
N ALA A 74 -11.57 11.27 -12.95
CA ALA A 74 -10.90 12.38 -13.61
C ALA A 74 -9.42 12.55 -13.24
N ILE A 75 -9.02 12.19 -12.01
CA ILE A 75 -7.65 12.34 -11.51
C ILE A 75 -6.99 11.00 -11.14
N ARG A 76 -7.69 9.88 -11.35
CA ARG A 76 -7.28 8.53 -10.94
C ARG A 76 -5.90 8.16 -11.48
N GLU A 77 -5.60 8.46 -12.74
CA GLU A 77 -4.30 8.17 -13.34
C GLU A 77 -3.15 8.88 -12.60
N HIS A 78 -3.32 10.17 -12.30
CA HIS A 78 -2.34 10.97 -11.57
C HIS A 78 -2.19 10.47 -10.12
N ALA A 79 -3.31 10.14 -9.48
CA ALA A 79 -3.31 9.57 -8.13
C ALA A 79 -2.62 8.20 -8.08
N ALA A 80 -2.81 7.36 -9.10
CA ALA A 80 -2.16 6.06 -9.20
C ALA A 80 -0.64 6.18 -9.45
N TRP A 81 -0.19 7.15 -10.25
CA TRP A 81 1.24 7.44 -10.38
C TRP A 81 1.87 7.90 -9.05
N LEU A 82 1.17 8.76 -8.31
CA LEU A 82 1.61 9.16 -6.96
C LEU A 82 1.69 7.94 -6.03
N ALA A 83 0.65 7.12 -5.99
CA ALA A 83 0.59 5.89 -5.20
C ALA A 83 1.73 4.91 -5.56
N LEU A 84 2.02 4.74 -6.86
CA LEU A 84 3.13 3.92 -7.33
C LEU A 84 4.47 4.46 -6.82
N GLY A 85 4.71 5.77 -6.95
CA GLY A 85 5.91 6.41 -6.44
C GLY A 85 6.11 6.19 -4.94
N LEU A 86 5.05 6.36 -4.15
CA LEU A 86 5.06 6.10 -2.70
C LEU A 86 5.38 4.64 -2.39
N LEU A 87 4.74 3.69 -3.09
CA LEU A 87 5.02 2.26 -2.94
C LEU A 87 6.47 1.93 -3.31
N PHE A 88 7.01 2.50 -4.37
CA PHE A 88 8.40 2.28 -4.76
C PHE A 88 9.39 2.82 -3.73
N VAL A 89 9.16 4.01 -3.19
CA VAL A 89 9.99 4.58 -2.12
C VAL A 89 10.00 3.66 -0.90
N MET A 90 8.83 3.23 -0.42
CA MET A 90 8.74 2.33 0.73
C MET A 90 9.33 0.94 0.43
N THR A 91 9.07 0.39 -0.76
CA THR A 91 9.61 -0.92 -1.15
C THR A 91 11.12 -0.87 -1.29
N GLY A 92 11.68 0.19 -1.86
CA GLY A 92 13.11 0.41 -1.95
C GLY A 92 13.75 0.52 -0.55
N ALA A 93 13.11 1.25 0.36
CA ALA A 93 13.58 1.37 1.74
C ALA A 93 13.63 0.01 2.45
N VAL A 94 12.59 -0.82 2.28
CA VAL A 94 12.54 -2.21 2.80
C VAL A 94 13.62 -3.07 2.15
N ALA A 95 13.72 -3.06 0.81
CA ALA A 95 14.67 -3.88 0.07
C ALA A 95 16.13 -3.56 0.42
N ILE A 96 16.48 -2.27 0.57
CA ILE A 96 17.82 -1.84 0.97
C ILE A 96 18.16 -2.35 2.37
N ASN A 97 17.23 -2.26 3.33
CA ASN A 97 17.48 -2.73 4.70
C ASN A 97 17.55 -4.26 4.79
N LEU A 98 16.72 -4.98 4.01
CA LEU A 98 16.85 -6.43 3.85
C LEU A 98 18.22 -6.83 3.27
N ALA A 99 18.71 -6.11 2.27
CA ALA A 99 20.04 -6.34 1.69
C ALA A 99 21.18 -6.04 2.68
N ARG A 100 20.97 -5.12 3.63
CA ARG A 100 21.89 -4.84 4.76
C ARG A 100 21.79 -5.87 5.90
N GLY A 101 20.90 -6.86 5.79
CA GLY A 101 20.65 -7.85 6.84
C GLY A 101 19.84 -7.32 8.02
N ILE A 102 19.30 -6.11 7.94
CA ILE A 102 18.49 -5.50 9.00
C ILE A 102 17.04 -5.96 8.82
N ARG A 103 16.52 -6.68 9.82
CA ARG A 103 15.17 -7.26 9.78
C ARG A 103 14.26 -6.78 10.92
N ASP A 104 14.85 -6.38 12.03
CA ASP A 104 14.14 -5.98 13.25
C ASP A 104 13.70 -4.50 13.21
N ILE A 105 13.05 -4.11 12.10
CA ILE A 105 12.46 -2.79 11.90
C ILE A 105 11.02 -2.99 11.45
N ASP A 106 10.10 -2.21 12.00
CA ASP A 106 8.71 -2.21 11.56
C ASP A 106 8.56 -1.56 10.17
N CYS A 107 7.84 -2.25 9.29
CA CYS A 107 7.47 -1.73 7.97
C CYS A 107 6.60 -0.48 8.03
N GLY A 108 5.83 -0.26 9.12
CA GLY A 108 4.94 0.90 9.29
C GLY A 108 3.79 1.00 8.27
N CYS A 109 3.57 -0.04 7.46
CA CYS A 109 2.51 -0.11 6.44
C CYS A 109 1.23 -0.81 6.91
N GLY A 110 1.17 -1.26 8.17
CA GLY A 110 0.05 -2.03 8.72
C GLY A 110 -0.32 -1.56 10.12
N SER A 111 -1.36 -2.18 10.69
CA SER A 111 -1.86 -1.87 12.03
C SER A 111 -1.06 -2.51 13.17
N ALA A 112 -0.17 -3.44 12.86
CA ALA A 112 0.67 -4.16 13.82
C ALA A 112 2.14 -4.12 13.39
N PRO A 113 3.09 -4.17 14.34
CA PRO A 113 4.51 -4.25 14.01
C PRO A 113 4.79 -5.54 13.26
N ILE A 114 5.30 -5.41 12.03
CA ILE A 114 5.72 -6.55 11.21
C ILE A 114 7.18 -6.28 10.84
N PRO A 115 8.13 -7.14 11.26
CA PRO A 115 9.51 -6.95 10.90
C PRO A 115 9.73 -7.16 9.39
N LEU A 116 10.85 -6.65 8.90
CA LEU A 116 11.13 -6.66 7.47
C LEU A 116 11.28 -8.09 6.97
N SER A 117 10.48 -8.43 5.97
CA SER A 117 10.54 -9.71 5.26
C SER A 117 10.46 -9.51 3.74
N PRO A 118 11.03 -10.42 2.94
CA PRO A 118 10.89 -10.38 1.47
C PRO A 118 9.43 -10.41 1.00
N PHE A 119 8.52 -10.94 1.82
CA PHE A 119 7.10 -10.96 1.49
C PHE A 119 6.48 -9.56 1.45
N LEU A 120 7.00 -8.59 2.23
CA LEU A 120 6.55 -7.21 2.14
C LEU A 120 6.82 -6.62 0.74
N VAL A 121 7.95 -6.99 0.14
CA VAL A 121 8.28 -6.61 -1.24
C VAL A 121 7.29 -7.25 -2.21
N ALA A 122 7.03 -8.55 -2.08
CA ALA A 122 6.04 -9.25 -2.91
C ALA A 122 4.64 -8.63 -2.79
N ARG A 123 4.17 -8.33 -1.58
CA ARG A 123 2.90 -7.64 -1.31
C ARG A 123 2.86 -6.29 -2.04
N ASN A 124 3.91 -5.48 -1.90
CA ASN A 124 3.95 -4.16 -2.52
C ASN A 124 3.97 -4.24 -4.06
N LEU A 125 4.62 -5.26 -4.64
CA LEU A 125 4.59 -5.53 -6.08
C LEU A 125 3.18 -5.92 -6.56
N VAL A 126 2.44 -6.71 -5.78
CA VAL A 126 1.02 -7.02 -6.07
C VAL A 126 0.16 -5.76 -6.04
N LEU A 127 0.35 -4.89 -5.04
CA LEU A 127 -0.36 -3.61 -4.96
C LEU A 127 -0.01 -2.69 -6.15
N ALA A 128 1.27 -2.67 -6.56
CA ALA A 128 1.70 -1.94 -7.75
C ALA A 128 1.02 -2.46 -9.03
N GLY A 129 0.90 -3.78 -9.18
CA GLY A 129 0.12 -4.39 -10.26
C GLY A 129 -1.35 -3.95 -10.25
N GLY A 130 -1.96 -3.90 -9.07
CA GLY A 130 -3.32 -3.37 -8.90
C GLY A 130 -3.46 -1.90 -9.30
N LEU A 131 -2.45 -1.07 -8.99
CA LEU A 131 -2.43 0.34 -9.42
C LEU A 131 -2.34 0.47 -10.94
N ILE A 132 -1.53 -0.36 -11.60
CA ILE A 132 -1.46 -0.41 -13.06
C ILE A 132 -2.83 -0.78 -13.64
N VAL A 133 -3.53 -1.75 -13.06
CA VAL A 133 -4.91 -2.09 -13.46
C VAL A 133 -5.87 -0.90 -13.26
N ALA A 134 -5.76 -0.18 -12.14
CA ALA A 134 -6.60 0.99 -11.86
C ALA A 134 -6.34 2.17 -12.82
N MET A 135 -5.17 2.23 -13.45
CA MET A 135 -4.79 3.26 -14.45
C MET A 135 -5.34 2.99 -15.85
N GLN A 136 -5.82 1.78 -16.13
CA GLN A 136 -6.27 1.44 -17.47
C GLN A 136 -7.51 2.25 -17.86
N ALA A 137 -7.57 2.66 -19.13
CA ALA A 137 -8.73 3.32 -19.68
C ALA A 137 -9.95 2.38 -19.58
N SER A 138 -11.00 2.84 -18.91
CA SER A 138 -12.25 2.11 -18.81
C SER A 138 -12.93 2.07 -20.18
N ALA A 139 -13.38 0.89 -20.61
CA ALA A 139 -14.20 0.78 -21.80
C ALA A 139 -15.49 1.62 -21.65
N PRO A 140 -15.98 2.29 -22.71
CA PRO A 140 -17.22 3.05 -22.67
C PRO A 140 -18.42 2.10 -22.58
N ARG A 141 -18.70 1.62 -21.37
CA ARG A 141 -19.82 0.75 -21.00
C ARG A 141 -20.64 1.44 -19.93
N ALA A 142 -21.96 1.48 -20.10
CA ALA A 142 -22.86 1.99 -19.07
C ALA A 142 -22.83 1.07 -17.85
N LEU A 143 -22.66 1.64 -16.66
CA LEU A 143 -22.75 0.89 -15.40
C LEU A 143 -24.22 0.64 -15.08
N HIS A 144 -24.56 -0.62 -14.86
CA HIS A 144 -25.85 -1.03 -14.31
C HIS A 144 -25.75 -1.20 -12.79
N TRP A 145 -26.89 -1.29 -12.10
CA TRP A 145 -26.93 -1.49 -10.64
C TRP A 145 -26.11 -2.71 -10.17
N LEU A 146 -26.08 -3.78 -10.98
CA LEU A 146 -25.31 -4.99 -10.70
C LEU A 146 -23.80 -4.72 -10.69
N ASP A 147 -23.31 -3.81 -11.53
CA ASP A 147 -21.89 -3.43 -11.55
C ASP A 147 -21.46 -2.80 -10.22
N TYR A 148 -22.33 -2.01 -9.58
CA TYR A 148 -22.03 -1.45 -8.25
C TYR A 148 -21.96 -2.53 -7.17
N VAL A 149 -22.84 -3.54 -7.23
CA VAL A 149 -22.81 -4.70 -6.32
C VAL A 149 -21.52 -5.50 -6.53
N THR A 150 -21.15 -5.75 -7.78
CA THR A 150 -19.88 -6.41 -8.14
C THR A 150 -18.67 -5.61 -7.66
N VAL A 151 -18.69 -4.28 -7.82
CA VAL A 151 -17.62 -3.41 -7.34
C VAL A 151 -17.49 -3.46 -5.82
N ALA A 152 -18.61 -3.34 -5.09
CA ALA A 152 -18.60 -3.43 -3.63
C ALA A 152 -18.11 -4.80 -3.15
N GLY A 153 -18.68 -5.89 -3.68
CA GLY A 153 -18.29 -7.26 -3.32
C GLY A 153 -16.84 -7.57 -3.66
N GLY A 154 -16.38 -7.19 -4.85
CA GLY A 154 -14.99 -7.36 -5.27
C GLY A 154 -14.01 -6.56 -4.41
N THR A 155 -14.38 -5.32 -4.06
CA THR A 155 -13.57 -4.47 -3.16
C THR A 155 -13.45 -5.12 -1.78
N LEU A 156 -14.56 -5.55 -1.18
CA LEU A 156 -14.55 -6.21 0.12
C LEU A 156 -13.75 -7.52 0.10
N ALA A 157 -13.86 -8.31 -0.97
CA ALA A 157 -13.08 -9.53 -1.15
C ALA A 157 -11.58 -9.24 -1.20
N LEU A 158 -11.14 -8.24 -1.97
CA LEU A 158 -9.72 -7.85 -2.04
C LEU A 158 -9.21 -7.30 -0.70
N LEU A 159 -10.01 -6.51 0.00
CA LEU A 159 -9.66 -6.01 1.33
C LEU A 159 -9.56 -7.15 2.36
N GLY A 160 -10.46 -8.12 2.30
CA GLY A 160 -10.42 -9.32 3.13
C GLY A 160 -9.16 -10.16 2.85
N LEU A 161 -8.81 -10.37 1.59
CA LEU A 161 -7.56 -11.05 1.19
C LEU A 161 -6.32 -10.30 1.66
N TYR A 162 -6.31 -8.97 1.54
CA TYR A 162 -5.23 -8.13 2.03
C TYR A 162 -5.06 -8.22 3.56
N ALA A 163 -6.17 -8.15 4.30
CA ALA A 163 -6.16 -8.27 5.75
C ALA A 163 -5.69 -9.66 6.22
N ALA A 164 -6.23 -10.73 5.62
CA ALA A 164 -5.83 -12.11 5.91
C ALA A 164 -4.34 -12.35 5.58
N GLY A 165 -3.86 -11.80 4.45
CA GLY A 165 -2.45 -11.84 4.10
C GLY A 165 -1.56 -11.15 5.13
N ASN A 166 -1.95 -9.97 5.60
CA ASN A 166 -1.22 -9.25 6.65
C ASN A 166 -1.20 -10.01 8.00
N GLU A 167 -2.31 -10.64 8.38
CA GLU A 167 -2.40 -11.43 9.62
C GLU A 167 -1.57 -12.72 9.55
N LEU A 168 -1.59 -13.41 8.40
CA LEU A 168 -0.75 -14.58 8.17
C LEU A 168 0.73 -14.22 8.29
N LEU A 169 1.15 -13.07 7.75
CA LEU A 169 2.52 -12.59 7.88
C LEU A 169 2.90 -12.29 9.32
N ALA A 170 2.05 -11.55 10.03
CA ALA A 170 2.29 -11.22 11.43
C ALA A 170 2.44 -12.50 12.27
N THR A 171 1.61 -13.51 11.99
CA THR A 171 1.66 -14.81 12.69
C THR A 171 2.90 -15.61 12.35
N HIS A 172 3.25 -15.73 11.06
CA HIS A 172 4.43 -16.48 10.63
C HIS A 172 5.70 -15.90 11.22
N THR A 173 5.84 -14.57 11.24
CA THR A 173 7.02 -13.95 11.80
C THR A 173 7.13 -14.16 13.32
N ARG A 174 6.04 -13.98 14.07
CA ARG A 174 6.02 -14.26 15.51
C ARG A 174 6.43 -15.71 15.82
N ALA A 175 5.99 -16.66 14.99
CA ALA A 175 6.37 -18.06 15.12
C ALA A 175 7.87 -18.29 14.84
N GLN A 176 8.49 -17.55 13.91
CA GLN A 176 9.93 -17.63 13.65
C GLN A 176 10.76 -17.05 14.78
N GLU A 177 10.37 -15.90 15.33
CA GLU A 177 11.03 -15.30 16.49
C GLU A 177 11.00 -16.24 17.70
N ALA A 178 9.83 -16.81 18.02
CA ALA A 178 9.70 -17.76 19.12
C ALA A 178 10.60 -19.01 18.95
N ARG A 179 10.85 -19.46 17.72
CA ARG A 179 11.76 -20.59 17.43
C ARG A 179 13.24 -20.23 17.56
N ASN A 180 13.62 -18.98 17.26
CA ASN A 180 15.02 -18.55 17.34
C ASN A 180 15.48 -18.30 18.79
N HIS A 181 14.53 -18.16 19.73
CA HIS A 181 14.78 -17.96 21.15
C HIS A 181 14.61 -19.22 22.01
N ALA A 182 14.27 -20.36 21.40
CA ALA A 182 14.18 -21.67 22.05
C ALA A 182 15.43 -22.51 21.77
#